data_AF-A0A7X9C735-F1
#
_entry.id   AF-A0A7X9C735-F1
#
_cell.length_a   1.000
_cell.length_b   1.000
_cell.length_c   1.000
_cell.angle_alpha   90.00
_cell.angle_beta   90.00
_cell.angle_gamma   90.00
#
_symmetry.space_group_name_H-M   'P 1'
#
loop_
_entity.id
_entity.type
_entity.pdbx_description
1 polymer ?
#
loop_
_entity_poly.entity_id
_entity_poly.type
_entity_poly.pdbx_seq_one_letter_code
_entity_poly.pdbx_strand_id
1 'polypeptide(L)'
;MIKFIQILITVAGFIIPLATFFEAEGGTGEQKKKQVIIALMEEIDKAGIKFPNWAERFIEPILSLLIDAVVNYLNKSGFFEHGES
;
A
#
# COMPACT_ATOMS: atom_id res chain seq x y z
N MET A 1 6.15 10.63 -17.17
CA MET A 1 6.38 9.29 -16.59
C MET A 1 7.25 9.32 -15.34
N ILE A 2 8.43 9.95 -15.34
CA ILE A 2 9.32 10.02 -14.16
C ILE A 2 8.59 10.51 -12.88
N LYS A 3 7.78 11.58 -12.99
CA LYS A 3 6.99 12.11 -11.87
C LYS A 3 5.95 11.12 -11.30
N PHE A 4 5.38 10.26 -12.14
CA PHE A 4 4.39 9.27 -11.70
C PHE A 4 5.04 8.13 -10.92
N ILE A 5 6.20 7.67 -11.39
CA ILE A 5 6.99 6.65 -10.67
C ILE A 5 7.44 7.19 -9.30
N GLN A 6 7.85 8.46 -9.22
CA GLN A 6 8.16 9.11 -7.94
C GLN A 6 6.96 9.12 -6.98
N ILE A 7 5.75 9.43 -7.48
CA ILE A 7 4.53 9.36 -6.68
C ILE A 7 4.33 7.94 -6.15
N LEU A 8 4.46 6.90 -7.00
CA LEU A 8 4.31 5.51 -6.57
C LEU A 8 5.34 5.11 -5.51
N ILE A 9 6.60 5.56 -5.63
CA ILE A 9 7.63 5.31 -4.61
C ILE A 9 7.27 5.98 -3.29
N THR A 10 6.83 7.25 -3.32
CA THR A 10 6.37 7.96 -2.12
C THR A 10 5.20 7.24 -1.46
N VAL A 11 4.22 6.83 -2.26
CA VAL A 11 3.05 6.05 -1.79
C VAL A 11 3.47 4.71 -1.20
N ALA A 12 4.44 4.01 -1.80
CA ALA A 12 4.96 2.74 -1.29
C ALA A 12 5.57 2.88 0.12
N GLY A 13 6.16 4.03 0.44
CA GLY A 13 6.66 4.34 1.78
C GLY A 13 5.58 4.32 2.86
N PHE A 14 4.34 4.71 2.53
CA PHE A 14 3.21 4.64 3.46
C PHE A 14 2.62 3.24 3.60
N ILE A 15 2.78 2.38 2.59
CA ILE A 15 2.21 1.03 2.60
C ILE A 15 2.84 0.16 3.68
N ILE A 16 4.16 0.25 3.89
CA ILE A 16 4.88 -0.59 4.87
C ILE A 16 4.32 -0.44 6.30
N PRO A 17 4.24 0.78 6.90
CA PRO A 17 3.69 0.93 8.24
C PRO A 17 2.21 0.56 8.32
N LEU A 18 1.41 0.88 7.30
CA LEU A 18 -0.02 0.52 7.27
C LEU A 18 -0.25 -0.99 7.19
N ALA A 19 0.49 -1.68 6.31
CA ALA A 19 0.42 -3.13 6.17
C ALA A 19 0.85 -3.81 7.47
N THR A 20 1.91 -3.32 8.12
CA THR A 20 2.37 -3.83 9.42
C THR A 20 1.32 -3.63 10.52
N PHE A 21 0.70 -2.45 10.56
CA PHE A 21 -0.36 -2.14 11.53
C PHE A 21 -1.56 -3.08 11.40
N PHE A 22 -2.09 -3.26 10.19
CA PHE A 22 -3.24 -4.16 9.95
C PHE A 22 -2.87 -5.64 10.00
N GLU A 23 -1.60 -6.00 9.77
CA GLU A 23 -1.15 -7.38 9.99
C GLU A 23 -1.32 -7.78 11.46
N ALA A 24 -1.03 -6.86 12.39
CA ALA A 24 -1.16 -7.07 13.83
C ALA A 24 -2.62 -7.13 14.33
N GLU A 25 -3.57 -6.50 13.62
CA GLU A 25 -5.00 -6.57 13.96
C GLU A 25 -5.65 -7.93 13.62
N GLY A 26 -4.98 -8.77 12.82
CA GLY A 26 -5.49 -10.06 12.36
C GLY A 26 -6.50 -9.94 11.21
N GLY A 27 -7.15 -11.06 10.86
CA GLY A 27 -8.10 -11.13 9.74
C GLY A 27 -7.51 -11.70 8.45
N THR A 28 -8.33 -11.79 7.40
CA THR A 28 -7.89 -12.36 6.10
C THR A 28 -7.05 -11.35 5.31
N GLY A 29 -6.17 -11.84 4.43
CA GLY A 29 -5.35 -10.97 3.58
C GLY A 29 -6.17 -10.00 2.71
N GLU A 30 -7.35 -10.42 2.24
CA GLU A 30 -8.31 -9.59 1.51
C GLU A 30 -8.86 -8.43 2.37
N GLN A 31 -9.19 -8.70 3.64
CA GLN A 31 -9.70 -7.68 4.57
C GLN A 31 -8.61 -6.66 4.91
N LYS A 32 -7.41 -7.14 5.25
CA LYS A 32 -6.24 -6.30 5.55
C LYS A 32 -5.91 -5.40 4.38
N LYS A 33 -5.88 -5.94 3.15
CA LYS A 33 -5.63 -5.16 1.94
C LYS A 33 -6.65 -4.03 1.75
N LYS A 34 -7.94 -4.28 1.98
CA LYS A 34 -8.97 -3.23 1.89
C LYS A 34 -8.76 -2.14 2.93
N GLN A 35 -8.42 -2.49 4.16
CA GLN A 35 -8.10 -1.52 5.22
C GLN A 35 -6.86 -0.69 4.86
N VAL A 36 -5.81 -1.32 4.34
CA VAL A 36 -4.61 -0.63 3.85
C VAL A 36 -4.95 0.33 2.71
N ILE A 37 -5.79 -0.06 1.74
CA ILE A 37 -6.21 0.82 0.63
C ILE A 37 -6.94 2.06 1.17
N ILE A 38 -7.91 1.87 2.07
CA ILE A 38 -8.70 2.98 2.64
C ILE A 38 -7.78 3.95 3.38
N ALA A 39 -6.94 3.44 4.30
CA ALA A 39 -6.01 4.26 5.06
C ALA A 39 -4.98 4.96 4.15
N LEU A 40 -4.48 4.27 3.12
CA LEU A 40 -3.53 4.84 2.17
C LEU A 40 -4.14 5.98 1.36
N MET A 41 -5.40 5.86 0.95
CA MET A 41 -6.11 6.94 0.26
C MET A 41 -6.28 8.17 1.15
N GLU A 42 -6.58 7.98 2.44
CA GLU A 42 -6.64 9.08 3.41
C GLU A 42 -5.27 9.76 3.58
N GLU A 43 -4.19 8.99 3.71
CA GLU A 43 -2.84 9.54 3.85
C GLU A 43 -2.39 10.30 2.59
N ILE A 44 -2.72 9.79 1.40
CA ILE A 44 -2.48 10.47 0.12
C ILE A 44 -3.19 11.83 0.08
N ASP A 45 -4.46 11.87 0.51
CA ASP A 45 -5.27 13.09 0.52
C ASP A 45 -4.72 14.10 1.54
N LYS A 46 -4.41 13.67 2.77
CA LYS A 46 -3.76 14.49 3.81
C LYS A 46 -2.42 15.05 3.35
N ALA A 47 -1.63 14.25 2.63
CA ALA A 47 -0.34 14.65 2.09
C ALA A 47 -0.45 15.54 0.83
N GLY A 48 -1.66 15.77 0.32
CA GLY A 48 -1.90 16.57 -0.89
C GLY A 48 -1.29 15.97 -2.16
N ILE A 49 -1.10 14.64 -2.19
CA ILE A 49 -0.50 13.95 -3.32
C ILE A 49 -1.52 13.86 -4.45
N LYS A 50 -1.25 14.57 -5.54
CA LYS A 50 -2.11 14.57 -6.73
C LYS A 50 -1.64 13.55 -7.75
N PHE A 51 -2.55 12.67 -8.16
CA PHE A 51 -2.33 11.78 -9.30
C PHE A 51 -2.59 12.50 -10.62
N PRO A 52 -1.96 12.07 -11.72
CA PRO A 52 -2.29 12.59 -13.04
C PRO A 52 -3.69 12.14 -13.46
N ASN A 53 -4.42 13.00 -14.19
CA ASN A 53 -5.83 12.80 -14.56
C ASN A 53 -6.17 11.44 -15.18
N TRP A 54 -5.25 10.87 -15.97
CA TRP A 54 -5.46 9.55 -16.58
C TRP A 54 -5.50 8.43 -15.54
N ALA A 55 -4.78 8.58 -14.42
CA ALA A 55 -4.67 7.62 -13.34
C ALA A 55 -5.80 7.75 -12.33
N GLU A 56 -6.49 8.89 -12.25
CA GLU A 56 -7.58 9.14 -11.29
C GLU A 56 -8.66 8.05 -11.30
N ARG A 57 -9.02 7.56 -12.50
CA ARG A 57 -10.02 6.49 -12.67
C ARG A 57 -9.51 5.10 -12.29
N PHE A 58 -8.20 4.96 -12.09
CA PHE A 58 -7.53 3.70 -11.82
C PHE A 58 -6.72 3.75 -10.52
N ILE A 59 -6.91 4.77 -9.68
CA ILE A 59 -6.14 4.92 -8.43
C ILE A 59 -6.27 3.65 -7.59
N GLU A 60 -7.49 3.21 -7.31
CA GLU A 60 -7.70 2.02 -6.47
C GLU A 60 -7.05 0.75 -7.07
N PRO A 61 -7.24 0.39 -8.35
CA PRO A 61 -6.50 -0.71 -8.98
C PRO A 61 -4.96 -0.56 -8.92
N ILE A 62 -4.44 0.66 -9.14
CA ILE A 62 -3.00 0.93 -9.10
C ILE A 62 -2.45 0.75 -7.68
N LEU A 63 -3.14 1.30 -6.68
CA LEU A 63 -2.78 1.16 -5.27
C LEU A 63 -2.87 -0.30 -4.82
N SER A 64 -3.90 -1.01 -5.25
CA SER A 64 -4.10 -2.44 -4.99
C SER A 64 -2.91 -3.27 -5.50
N LEU A 65 -2.45 -3.03 -6.74
CA LEU A 65 -1.26 -3.67 -7.29
C LEU A 65 0.02 -3.28 -6.58
N LEU A 66 0.15 -2.00 -6.19
CA LEU A 66 1.30 -1.51 -5.46
C LEU A 66 1.41 -2.15 -4.07
N ILE A 67 0.28 -2.32 -3.37
CA ILE A 67 0.20 -3.02 -2.09
C ILE A 67 0.63 -4.47 -2.25
N ASP A 68 0.10 -5.18 -3.25
CA ASP A 68 0.50 -6.57 -3.52
C ASP A 68 2.00 -6.69 -3.77
N ALA A 69 2.58 -5.75 -4.54
CA ALA A 69 4.01 -5.72 -4.82
C ALA A 69 4.84 -5.50 -3.55
N VAL A 70 4.44 -4.56 -2.69
CA VAL A 70 5.12 -4.26 -1.41
C VAL A 70 4.99 -5.43 -0.45
N VAL A 71 3.78 -5.97 -0.24
CA VAL A 71 3.55 -7.10 0.68
C VAL A 71 4.30 -8.35 0.22
N ASN A 72 4.27 -8.66 -1.08
CA ASN A 72 5.04 -9.77 -1.64
C ASN A 72 6.55 -9.58 -1.45
N TYR A 73 7.06 -8.35 -1.61
CA TYR A 73 8.46 -8.05 -1.34
C TYR A 73 8.81 -8.24 0.14
N LEU A 74 7.97 -7.76 1.06
CA LEU A 74 8.16 -7.92 2.51
C LEU A 74 8.08 -9.39 2.96
N ASN A 75 7.15 -10.16 2.41
CA ASN A 75 7.07 -11.60 2.65
C ASN A 75 8.35 -12.31 2.20
N LYS A 76 8.85 -11.99 0.99
CA LYS A 76 10.10 -12.56 0.48
C LYS A 76 11.34 -12.15 1.26
N SER A 77 11.32 -11.00 1.92
CA SER A 77 12.42 -10.56 2.79
C SER A 77 12.35 -11.14 4.20
N GLY A 78 11.38 -12.00 4.50
CA GLY A 78 11.16 -12.56 5.84
C GLY A 78 10.59 -11.56 6.85
N PHE A 79 10.15 -10.37 6.41
CA PHE A 79 9.69 -9.31 7.30
C PHE A 79 8.43 -9.72 8.09
N PHE A 80 7.55 -10.51 7.46
CA PHE A 80 6.35 -11.07 8.09
C PHE A 80 6.53 -12.53 8.53
N GLU A 81 7.67 -13.18 8.26
CA GLU A 81 7.93 -14.60 8.63
C GLU A 81 8.26 -14.79 10.13
N HIS A 82 8.01 -13.80 10.99
CA HIS A 82 8.33 -13.87 12.43
C HIS A 82 7.07 -13.91 13.31
N GLY A 83 6.11 -14.76 12.91
CA GLY A 83 4.86 -15.00 13.65
C GLY A 83 4.51 -16.47 13.92
N GLU A 84 5.34 -17.43 13.52
CA GLU A 84 5.24 -18.82 14.00
C GLU A 84 6.39 -19.11 14.97
N SER A 85 6.08 -19.09 16.26
CA SER A 85 6.90 -19.65 17.34
C SER A 85 5.95 -20.31 18.34
#